data_AF-F2Z7K6-F1
#
_entry.id   AF-F2Z7K6-F1
#
_cell.length_a   1.000
_cell.length_b   1.000
_cell.length_c   1.000
_cell.angle_alpha   90.00
_cell.angle_beta   90.00
_cell.angle_gamma   90.00
#
_symmetry.space_group_name_H-M   'P 1'
#
loop_
_entity.id
_entity.type
_entity.pdbx_description
1 polymer ?
#
loop_
_entity_poly.entity_id
_entity_poly.type
_entity_poly.pdbx_seq_one_letter_code
_entity_poly.pdbx_strand_id
1 'polypeptide(L)'
;MNPKLNSIEAEYLDIMHRNGWPLIYQRVGQECQKLPYTCVEAKRPHNKALNRYRDVNPYDHSRIVLQRSENDYINANLVRVWFQNARAKWRRMVTKQENKMSDKCSPDGSLEMDMYHGPMGSIQSLPPHSPPYSVMGGPPSPNSMECP
;
A
#
# COMPACT_ATOMS: atom_id res chain seq x y z
N MET A 1 -33.58 -21.09 14.64
CA MET A 1 -32.79 -21.22 13.39
C MET A 1 -31.52 -20.40 13.55
N ASN A 2 -30.36 -21.05 13.77
CA ASN A 2 -29.09 -20.34 13.93
C ASN A 2 -28.52 -19.99 12.55
N PRO A 3 -28.31 -18.71 12.21
CA PRO A 3 -27.58 -18.35 11.01
C PRO A 3 -26.14 -18.79 11.25
N LYS A 4 -25.71 -19.84 10.54
CA LYS A 4 -24.28 -20.20 10.47
C LYS A 4 -23.54 -19.02 9.84
N LEU A 5 -23.05 -18.12 10.69
CA LEU A 5 -21.89 -17.31 10.39
C LEU A 5 -20.72 -18.31 10.36
N ASN A 6 -20.51 -18.96 9.22
CA ASN A 6 -19.29 -19.73 9.04
C ASN A 6 -18.14 -18.72 9.12
N SER A 7 -17.31 -18.84 10.15
CA SER A 7 -16.08 -18.06 10.27
C SER A 7 -15.24 -18.26 9.01
N ILE A 8 -14.53 -17.23 8.55
CA ILE A 8 -13.58 -17.30 7.42
C ILE A 8 -12.62 -18.48 7.60
N GLU A 9 -12.23 -18.75 8.85
CA GLU A 9 -11.37 -19.87 9.21
C GLU A 9 -12.01 -21.24 8.92
N ALA A 10 -13.30 -21.40 9.22
CA ALA A 10 -14.02 -22.64 8.95
C ALA A 10 -14.18 -22.89 7.43
N GLU A 11 -14.45 -21.83 6.65
CA GLU A 11 -14.50 -21.91 5.19
C GLU A 11 -13.13 -22.27 4.60
N TYR A 12 -12.06 -21.62 5.08
CA TYR A 12 -10.69 -21.94 4.68
C TYR A 12 -10.35 -23.42 4.92
N LEU A 13 -10.61 -23.94 6.12
CA LEU A 13 -10.31 -25.34 6.47
C LEU A 13 -11.10 -26.32 5.59
N ASP A 14 -12.37 -26.01 5.29
CA ASP A 14 -13.19 -26.84 4.40
C ASP A 14 -12.63 -26.88 2.97
N ILE A 15 -12.27 -25.72 2.41
CA ILE A 15 -11.67 -25.64 1.07
C ILE A 15 -10.34 -26.38 1.03
N MET A 16 -9.49 -26.20 2.05
CA MET A 16 -8.20 -26.90 2.16
C MET A 16 -8.37 -28.42 2.21
N HIS A 17 -9.21 -28.94 3.11
CA HIS A 17 -9.41 -30.38 3.28
C HIS A 17 -9.99 -31.05 2.03
N ARG A 18 -10.82 -30.33 1.27
CA ARG A 18 -11.40 -30.82 0.01
C ARG A 18 -10.52 -30.58 -1.21
N ASN A 19 -9.33 -29.97 -1.02
CA ASN A 19 -8.47 -29.49 -2.11
C ASN A 19 -9.25 -28.63 -3.14
N GLY A 20 -10.15 -27.77 -2.66
CA GLY A 20 -11.17 -27.08 -3.45
C GLY A 20 -10.72 -25.78 -4.13
N TRP A 21 -9.50 -25.28 -3.84
CA TRP A 21 -9.01 -24.00 -4.36
C TRP A 21 -9.11 -23.84 -5.89
N PRO A 22 -8.76 -24.85 -6.72
CA PRO A 22 -8.87 -24.72 -8.17
C PRO A 22 -10.31 -24.43 -8.62
N LEU A 23 -11.30 -25.12 -8.01
CA LEU A 23 -12.71 -24.95 -8.33
C LEU A 23 -13.25 -23.59 -7.88
N ILE A 24 -12.84 -23.13 -6.69
CA ILE A 24 -13.23 -21.82 -6.17
C ILE A 24 -12.65 -20.71 -7.04
N TYR A 25 -11.37 -20.79 -7.40
CA TYR A 25 -10.73 -19.81 -8.27
C TYR A 25 -11.39 -19.77 -9.65
N GLN A 26 -11.64 -20.93 -10.26
CA GLN A 26 -12.34 -21.01 -11.55
C GLN A 26 -13.73 -20.40 -11.50
N ARG A 27 -14.50 -20.68 -10.43
CA ARG A 27 -15.84 -20.12 -10.25
C ARG A 27 -15.78 -18.59 -10.17
N VAL A 28 -14.88 -18.03 -9.37
CA VAL A 28 -14.69 -16.57 -9.27
C VAL A 28 -14.37 -15.99 -10.65
N GLY A 29 -13.45 -16.62 -11.39
CA GLY A 29 -13.12 -16.21 -12.75
C GLY A 29 -14.32 -16.20 -13.70
N GLN A 30 -15.15 -17.25 -13.67
CA GLN A 30 -16.37 -17.34 -14.48
C GLN A 30 -17.39 -16.26 -14.12
N GLU A 31 -17.61 -15.98 -12.83
CA GLU A 31 -18.51 -14.91 -12.41
C GLU A 31 -17.97 -13.54 -12.83
N CYS A 32 -16.66 -13.29 -12.72
CA CYS A 32 -16.05 -12.04 -13.17
C CYS A 32 -16.20 -11.82 -14.68
N GLN A 33 -16.15 -12.87 -15.50
CA GLN A 33 -16.32 -12.79 -16.96
C GLN A 33 -17.75 -12.41 -17.39
N LYS A 34 -18.75 -12.60 -16.52
CA LYS A 34 -20.14 -12.20 -16.81
C LYS A 34 -20.34 -10.68 -16.72
N LEU A 35 -19.39 -9.96 -16.14
CA LEU A 35 -19.51 -8.52 -15.96
C LEU A 35 -19.35 -7.81 -17.31
N PRO A 36 -20.27 -6.89 -17.69
CA PRO A 36 -20.28 -6.27 -19.01
C PRO A 36 -19.31 -5.08 -19.09
N TYR A 37 -18.06 -5.27 -18.65
CA TYR A 37 -17.06 -4.21 -18.62
C TYR A 37 -16.18 -4.24 -19.87
N THR A 38 -15.92 -3.06 -20.42
CA THR A 38 -15.15 -2.86 -21.65
C THR A 38 -13.74 -2.32 -21.36
N CYS A 39 -12.83 -2.50 -22.31
CA CYS A 39 -11.45 -1.96 -22.28
C CYS A 39 -11.10 -1.31 -23.63
N VAL A 40 -12.03 -0.57 -24.23
CA VAL A 40 -11.91 -0.02 -25.59
C VAL A 40 -10.76 0.98 -25.67
N GLU A 41 -10.65 1.89 -24.69
CA GLU A 41 -9.60 2.93 -24.70
C GLU A 41 -8.20 2.31 -24.60
N ALA A 42 -8.06 1.25 -23.81
CA ALA A 42 -6.81 0.52 -23.64
C ALA A 42 -6.33 -0.18 -24.92
N LYS A 43 -7.26 -0.61 -25.78
CA LYS A 43 -6.98 -1.34 -27.02
C LYS A 43 -6.73 -0.43 -28.22
N ARG A 44 -6.82 0.90 -28.06
CA ARG A 44 -6.52 1.85 -29.13
C ARG A 44 -5.06 1.69 -29.60
N PRO A 45 -4.77 1.76 -30.91
CA PRO A 45 -3.41 1.62 -31.43
C PRO A 45 -2.40 2.55 -30.76
N HIS A 46 -2.77 3.81 -30.54
CA HIS A 46 -1.95 4.83 -29.88
C HIS A 46 -1.62 4.50 -28.41
N ASN A 47 -2.47 3.71 -27.73
CA ASN A 47 -2.28 3.33 -26.33
C ASN A 47 -1.61 1.96 -26.15
N LYS A 48 -1.39 1.21 -27.25
CA LYS A 48 -0.81 -0.15 -27.19
C LYS A 48 0.56 -0.17 -26.50
N ALA A 49 1.42 0.80 -26.79
CA ALA A 49 2.75 0.90 -26.19
C ALA A 49 2.72 1.35 -24.71
N LEU A 50 1.59 1.87 -24.23
CA LEU A 50 1.39 2.33 -22.85
C LEU A 50 0.89 1.20 -21.92
N ASN A 51 0.68 -0.01 -22.46
CA ASN A 51 0.34 -1.20 -21.70
C ASN A 51 1.56 -2.11 -21.56
N ARG A 52 1.86 -2.55 -20.33
CA ARG A 52 2.95 -3.50 -20.07
C ARG A 52 2.66 -4.89 -20.65
N TYR A 53 1.41 -5.32 -20.60
CA TYR A 53 0.97 -6.63 -21.07
C TYR A 53 -0.23 -6.49 -22.01
N ARG A 54 -0.39 -7.44 -22.93
CA ARG A 54 -1.46 -7.43 -23.95
C ARG A 54 -2.84 -7.71 -23.36
N ASP A 55 -2.88 -8.57 -22.37
CA ASP A 55 -4.06 -9.17 -21.75
C ASP A 55 -4.47 -8.51 -20.42
N VAL A 56 -3.66 -7.58 -19.91
CA VAL A 56 -3.94 -6.83 -18.68
C VAL A 56 -4.23 -5.37 -19.02
N ASN A 57 -5.50 -5.04 -19.19
CA ASN A 57 -5.98 -3.71 -19.60
C ASN A 57 -6.95 -3.12 -18.57
N PRO A 58 -6.98 -1.79 -18.39
CA PRO A 58 -7.93 -1.17 -17.49
C PRO A 58 -9.35 -1.21 -18.07
N TYR A 59 -10.36 -1.30 -17.20
CA TYR A 59 -11.75 -1.12 -17.61
C TYR A 59 -12.09 0.35 -17.86
N ASP A 60 -12.87 0.64 -18.90
CA ASP A 60 -13.21 2.01 -19.33
C ASP A 60 -13.98 2.78 -18.25
N HIS A 61 -14.93 2.12 -17.57
CA HIS A 61 -15.80 2.77 -16.57
C HIS A 61 -15.07 3.23 -15.30
N SER A 62 -13.86 2.74 -15.05
CA SER A 62 -13.10 3.03 -13.84
C SER A 62 -11.65 3.42 -14.10
N ARG A 63 -11.23 3.58 -15.37
CA ARG A 63 -9.87 4.00 -15.69
C ARG A 63 -9.58 5.39 -15.12
N ILE A 64 -8.33 5.64 -14.78
CA ILE A 64 -7.88 7.00 -14.44
C ILE A 64 -7.72 7.79 -15.74
N VAL A 65 -8.25 9.03 -15.75
CA VAL A 65 -8.16 9.98 -16.86
C VAL A 65 -7.20 11.09 -16.44
N LEU A 66 -6.04 11.17 -17.10
CA LEU A 66 -5.05 12.21 -16.82
C LEU A 66 -5.55 13.58 -17.30
N GLN A 67 -5.34 14.62 -16.49
CA GLN A 67 -5.83 15.99 -16.77
C GLN A 67 -4.74 16.96 -17.25
N ARG A 68 -3.46 16.59 -17.12
CA ARG A 68 -2.31 17.49 -17.33
C ARG A 68 -1.39 17.01 -18.45
N SER A 69 -1.91 16.20 -19.36
CA SER A 69 -1.18 15.60 -20.47
C SER A 69 -2.06 15.61 -21.72
N GLU A 70 -1.42 15.69 -22.90
CA GLU A 70 -2.12 15.59 -24.19
C GLU A 70 -2.76 14.22 -24.39
N ASN A 71 -2.14 13.17 -23.84
CA ASN A 71 -2.72 11.84 -23.74
C ASN A 71 -3.32 11.62 -22.35
N ASP A 72 -4.62 11.35 -22.27
CA ASP A 72 -5.35 11.13 -21.02
C ASP A 72 -5.21 9.69 -20.47
N TYR A 73 -4.56 8.80 -21.22
CA TYR A 73 -4.50 7.37 -20.95
C TYR A 73 -3.37 6.97 -19.99
N ILE A 74 -3.74 6.16 -18.99
CA ILE A 74 -2.83 5.37 -18.18
C ILE A 74 -3.48 4.02 -17.85
N ASN A 75 -2.70 2.94 -17.83
CA ASN A 75 -3.17 1.63 -17.38
C ASN A 75 -3.33 1.61 -15.85
N ALA A 76 -4.45 2.14 -15.37
CA ALA A 76 -4.82 2.16 -13.95
C ALA A 76 -6.35 2.25 -13.78
N ASN A 77 -6.89 1.62 -12.74
CA ASN A 77 -8.31 1.70 -12.36
C ASN A 77 -8.51 2.23 -10.93
N LEU A 78 -9.61 2.95 -10.73
CA LEU A 78 -10.09 3.35 -9.40
C LEU A 78 -11.01 2.28 -8.80
N VAL A 79 -10.57 1.65 -7.70
CA VAL A 79 -11.40 0.73 -6.91
C VAL A 79 -12.02 1.46 -5.73
N ARG A 80 -13.32 1.75 -5.80
CA ARG A 80 -14.05 2.45 -4.71
C ARG A 80 -14.59 1.44 -3.71
N VAL A 81 -14.06 1.46 -2.48
CA VAL A 81 -14.53 0.60 -1.39
C VAL A 81 -15.31 1.43 -0.38
N TRP A 82 -16.63 1.30 -0.37
CA TRP A 82 -17.55 2.18 0.36
C TRP A 82 -17.34 2.15 1.89
N PHE A 83 -16.95 1.02 2.46
CA PHE A 83 -16.71 0.86 3.90
C PHE A 83 -15.31 1.31 4.36
N GLN A 84 -14.34 1.50 3.47
CA GLN A 84 -13.00 1.97 3.86
C GLN A 84 -13.00 3.43 4.28
N ASN A 85 -13.92 4.24 3.75
CA ASN A 85 -14.07 5.64 4.15
C ASN A 85 -14.39 5.78 5.64
N ALA A 86 -15.18 4.85 6.22
CA ALA A 86 -15.50 4.86 7.65
C ALA A 86 -14.28 4.49 8.50
N ARG A 87 -13.50 3.46 8.11
CA ARG A 87 -12.30 3.04 8.84
C ARG A 87 -11.18 4.07 8.77
N ALA A 88 -10.97 4.68 7.60
CA ALA A 88 -10.00 5.77 7.45
C ALA A 88 -10.42 7.02 8.24
N LYS A 89 -11.72 7.36 8.25
CA LYS A 89 -12.27 8.42 9.12
C LYS A 89 -12.05 8.10 10.60
N TRP A 90 -12.33 6.87 11.04
CA TRP A 90 -12.13 6.44 12.43
C TRP A 90 -10.65 6.54 12.84
N ARG A 91 -9.71 6.05 12.01
CA ARG A 91 -8.27 6.21 12.27
C ARG A 91 -7.89 7.68 12.48
N ARG A 92 -8.34 8.60 11.62
CA ARG A 92 -8.08 10.04 11.77
C ARG A 92 -8.68 10.62 13.06
N MET A 93 -9.86 10.15 13.48
CA MET A 93 -10.49 10.61 14.71
C MET A 93 -9.72 10.16 15.96
N VAL A 94 -9.26 8.92 16.01
CA VAL A 94 -8.48 8.38 17.14
C VAL A 94 -7.15 9.13 17.29
N THR A 95 -6.36 9.27 16.22
CA THR A 95 -5.09 10.02 16.28
C THR A 95 -5.28 11.50 16.65
N LYS A 96 -6.40 12.11 16.25
CA LYS A 96 -6.73 13.50 16.63
C LYS A 96 -7.08 13.63 18.12
N GLN A 97 -7.63 12.59 18.76
CA GLN A 97 -7.88 12.60 20.21
C GLN A 97 -6.59 12.41 21.01
N GLU A 98 -5.68 11.55 20.57
CA GLU A 98 -4.39 11.32 21.24
C GLU A 98 -3.54 12.60 21.28
N ASN A 99 -3.43 13.33 20.16
CA ASN A 99 -2.74 14.62 20.11
C ASN A 99 -3.41 15.75 20.90
N LYS A 100 -4.67 15.60 21.31
CA LYS A 100 -5.37 16.59 22.15
C LYS A 100 -5.14 16.35 23.64
N MET A 101 -4.70 15.14 24.02
CA MET A 101 -4.38 14.79 25.41
C MET A 101 -2.93 15.17 25.78
N SER A 102 -2.01 15.25 24.80
CA SER A 102 -0.60 15.54 25.04
C SER A 102 -0.27 17.01 25.40
N ASP A 103 -1.19 17.96 25.19
CA ASP A 103 -0.97 19.39 25.46
C ASP A 103 -1.40 19.85 26.87
N LYS A 104 -1.70 18.92 27.79
CA LYS A 104 -2.05 19.26 29.18
C LYS A 104 -1.29 18.42 30.22
N CYS A 105 0.02 18.60 30.26
CA CYS A 105 0.79 18.48 31.51
C CYS A 105 1.65 19.72 31.65
N SER A 106 1.09 20.77 32.27
CA SER A 106 1.87 21.81 32.92
C SER A 106 1.86 21.51 34.42
N PRO A 107 3.01 21.30 35.08
CA PRO A 107 3.13 21.55 36.51
C PRO A 107 3.59 23.00 36.69
N ASP A 108 2.76 23.80 37.35
CA ASP A 108 3.14 25.13 37.82
C ASP A 108 3.90 25.01 39.15
N GLY A 109 5.07 25.65 39.20
CA GLY A 109 5.62 26.34 40.37
C GLY A 109 6.21 25.52 41.54
N SER A 110 7.54 25.43 41.60
CA SER A 110 8.39 26.11 42.61
C SER A 110 9.76 25.44 42.82
N LEU A 111 10.82 26.24 42.57
CA LEU A 111 12.12 26.32 43.25
C LEU A 111 12.83 25.03 43.72
N GLU A 112 13.89 24.63 43.02
CA GLU A 112 15.20 24.34 43.66
C GLU A 112 16.34 24.78 42.71
N MET A 113 17.11 25.74 43.18
CA MET A 113 18.41 26.18 42.67
C MET A 113 19.43 25.56 43.63
N ASP A 114 20.24 24.62 43.18
CA ASP A 114 21.60 24.31 43.70
C ASP A 114 22.22 23.20 42.80
N MET A 115 23.26 23.51 42.03
CA MET A 115 24.68 23.48 42.41
C MET A 115 25.33 22.15 42.00
N TYR A 116 25.90 22.07 40.79
CA TYR A 116 27.16 21.37 40.56
C TYR A 116 27.92 22.02 39.41
N HIS A 117 29.03 22.64 39.77
CA HIS A 117 30.01 23.24 38.88
C HIS A 117 30.80 22.11 38.18
N GLY A 118 30.80 22.08 36.84
CA GLY A 118 31.70 21.28 36.02
C GLY A 118 32.55 22.20 35.13
N PRO A 119 33.87 21.98 34.99
CA PRO A 119 34.79 23.02 34.54
C PRO A 119 34.79 23.24 33.02
N MET A 120 34.98 24.49 32.65
CA MET A 120 35.37 24.98 31.32
C MET A 120 36.43 24.10 30.65
N GLY A 121 36.19 23.68 29.41
CA GLY A 121 37.18 22.95 28.62
C GLY A 121 36.80 22.68 27.17
N SER A 122 37.31 23.53 26.29
CA SER A 122 37.63 23.28 24.88
C SER A 122 36.51 23.28 23.82
N ILE A 123 36.67 24.20 22.87
CA ILE A 123 36.00 24.27 21.57
C ILE A 123 36.39 23.03 20.76
N GLN A 124 35.43 22.17 20.43
CA GLN A 124 35.59 21.23 19.32
C GLN A 124 34.38 21.28 18.38
N SER A 125 34.69 21.67 17.16
CA SER A 125 33.88 21.66 15.94
C SER A 125 33.05 20.39 15.77
N LEU A 126 31.76 20.53 15.47
CA LEU A 126 30.93 19.46 14.95
C LEU A 126 31.45 19.03 13.57
N PRO A 127 31.75 17.73 13.33
CA PRO A 127 31.96 17.24 11.98
C PRO A 127 30.61 16.89 11.32
N PRO A 128 30.49 17.10 10.00
CA PRO A 128 29.25 16.87 9.27
C PRO A 128 29.19 15.46 8.64
N HIS A 129 27.97 15.08 8.30
CA HIS A 129 27.57 14.09 7.28
C HIS A 129 27.37 12.61 7.67
N SER A 130 26.27 12.13 7.09
CA SER A 130 25.69 10.81 6.95
C SER A 130 26.66 9.63 6.85
N PRO A 131 26.27 8.43 7.32
CA PRO A 131 27.06 7.22 7.11
C PRO A 131 27.09 6.81 5.62
N PRO A 132 28.21 6.30 5.10
CA PRO A 132 28.32 5.83 3.74
C PRO A 132 27.52 4.53 3.54
N TYR A 133 26.77 4.46 2.44
CA TYR A 133 26.18 3.20 1.97
C TYR A 133 27.30 2.21 1.67
N SER A 134 27.37 1.12 2.45
CA SER A 134 28.17 -0.04 2.08
C SER A 134 27.44 -0.82 1.00
N VAL A 135 27.92 -0.76 -0.24
CA VAL A 135 27.62 -1.75 -1.28
C VAL A 135 28.40 -3.02 -0.91
N MET A 136 27.76 -3.93 -0.19
CA MET A 136 28.20 -5.32 -0.16
C MET A 136 27.69 -5.98 -1.43
N GLY A 137 28.62 -6.27 -2.35
CA GLY A 137 28.35 -7.02 -3.58
C GLY A 137 27.77 -8.39 -3.26
N GLY A 138 26.55 -8.65 -3.72
CA GLY A 138 25.99 -9.99 -3.79
C GLY A 138 26.67 -10.82 -4.89
N PRO A 139 26.73 -12.14 -4.76
CA PRO A 139 27.35 -13.02 -5.76
C PRO A 139 26.60 -12.95 -7.10
N PRO A 140 27.29 -13.11 -8.25
CA PRO A 140 26.65 -13.10 -9.56
C PRO A 140 25.72 -14.30 -9.72
N SER A 141 24.51 -14.02 -10.20
CA SER A 141 23.50 -15.03 -10.53
C SER A 141 23.86 -15.74 -11.84
N PRO A 142 24.00 -17.08 -11.88
CA PRO A 142 24.16 -17.80 -13.13
C PRO A 142 22.77 -18.10 -13.68
N ASN A 143 22.42 -17.49 -14.82
CA ASN A 143 21.60 -18.12 -15.87
C ASN A 143 21.41 -17.11 -17.02
N SER A 144 22.41 -17.09 -17.90
CA SER A 144 22.23 -16.77 -19.31
C SER A 144 21.70 -18.03 -19.98
N MET A 145 20.41 -18.06 -20.30
CA MET A 145 19.88 -18.96 -21.33
C MET A 145 19.88 -18.16 -22.63
N GLU A 146 20.92 -18.37 -23.44
CA GLU A 146 20.91 -18.04 -24.85
C GLU A 146 19.85 -18.92 -25.54
N CYS A 147 18.92 -18.29 -26.26
CA CYS A 147 18.00 -19.01 -27.13
C CYS A 147 18.60 -19.13 -28.53
N PRO A 148 18.38 -20.26 -29.23
CA PRO A 148 18.80 -20.46 -30.62
C PRO A 148 18.03 -19.57 -31.61
#